data_AF-A0A9E4HPN9-F1
#
_entry.id   AF-A0A9E4HPN9-F1
#
_cell.length_a   1.000
_cell.length_b   1.000
_cell.length_c   1.000
_cell.angle_alpha   90.00
_cell.angle_beta   90.00
_cell.angle_gamma   90.00
#
_symmetry.space_group_name_H-M   'P 1'
#
loop_
_entity.id
_entity.type
_entity.pdbx_description
1 polymer ?
#
loop_
_entity_poly.entity_id
_entity_poly.type
_entity_poly.pdbx_seq_one_letter_code
_entity_poly.pdbx_strand_id
1 'polypeptide(L)'
;TALRTRLVRLIGNEPKLAERLEVHSIRDIGRRLYAARVGRLDLASDDDVRPRLAEAAQGVEGHRFTTHFLWTEWSEVVDAWQLGSWEEYRDVQRLGRKTRLAEKQRELLWSIFSRVRSELAARQR
;
A
#
# COMPACT_ATOMS: atom_id res chain seq x y z
N THR A 1 -25.90 4.47 -2.85
CA THR A 1 -24.84 4.89 -3.80
C THR A 1 -25.42 4.94 -5.20
N ALA A 2 -24.84 5.74 -6.11
CA ALA A 2 -25.30 5.87 -7.50
C ALA A 2 -25.35 4.52 -8.25
N LEU A 3 -24.43 3.60 -7.95
CA LEU A 3 -24.44 2.22 -8.46
C LEU A 3 -25.68 1.43 -8.05
N ARG A 4 -26.13 1.54 -6.80
CA ARG A 4 -27.35 0.86 -6.33
C ARG A 4 -28.59 1.35 -7.07
N THR A 5 -28.68 2.66 -7.29
CA THR A 5 -29.78 3.27 -8.06
C THR A 5 -29.77 2.81 -9.53
N ARG A 6 -28.59 2.70 -10.16
CA ARG A 6 -28.46 2.17 -11.53
C ARG A 6 -28.78 0.67 -11.60
N LEU A 7 -28.40 -0.11 -10.59
CA LEU A 7 -28.74 -1.52 -10.52
C LEU A 7 -30.25 -1.74 -10.47
N VAL A 8 -30.97 -1.00 -9.61
CA VAL A 8 -32.44 -1.05 -9.53
C VAL A 8 -33.09 -0.73 -10.88
N ARG A 9 -32.54 0.23 -11.64
CA ARG A 9 -33.03 0.54 -12.99
C ARG A 9 -32.74 -0.57 -14.00
N LEU A 10 -31.58 -1.23 -13.89
CA LEU A 10 -31.16 -2.28 -14.83
C LEU A 10 -31.95 -3.57 -14.64
N ILE A 11 -32.24 -3.96 -13.40
CA ILE A 11 -32.97 -5.19 -13.08
C ILE A 11 -34.50 -5.03 -13.15
N GLY A 12 -34.98 -3.80 -13.41
CA GLY A 12 -36.41 -3.50 -13.47
C GLY A 12 -37.17 -3.96 -12.22
N ASN A 13 -38.31 -4.64 -12.44
CA ASN A 13 -39.18 -5.18 -11.40
C ASN A 13 -38.93 -6.68 -11.13
N GLU A 14 -37.67 -7.12 -11.15
CA GLU A 14 -37.30 -8.50 -10.79
C GLU A 14 -36.74 -8.59 -9.35
N PRO A 15 -37.60 -8.65 -8.31
CA PRO A 15 -37.15 -8.64 -6.91
C PRO A 15 -36.26 -9.84 -6.55
N LYS A 16 -36.54 -11.02 -7.12
CA LYS A 16 -35.72 -12.22 -6.92
C LYS A 16 -34.29 -12.07 -7.43
N LEU A 17 -34.08 -11.26 -8.47
CA LEU A 17 -32.74 -10.98 -8.97
C LEU A 17 -32.02 -9.98 -8.07
N ALA A 18 -32.75 -8.98 -7.54
CA ALA A 18 -32.23 -7.99 -6.61
C ALA A 18 -31.68 -8.65 -5.32
N GLU A 19 -32.37 -9.67 -4.81
CA GLU A 19 -31.98 -10.43 -3.61
C GLU A 19 -30.63 -11.15 -3.76
N ARG A 20 -30.21 -11.47 -5.00
CA ARG A 20 -28.97 -12.19 -5.30
C ARG A 20 -27.79 -11.28 -5.63
N LEU A 21 -27.98 -9.95 -5.56
CA LEU A 21 -26.98 -8.97 -5.97
C LEU A 21 -26.61 -8.05 -4.81
N GLU A 22 -25.32 -8.01 -4.49
CA GLU A 22 -24.76 -7.06 -3.53
C GLU A 22 -23.97 -5.98 -4.25
N VAL A 23 -24.12 -4.72 -3.80
CA VAL A 23 -23.34 -3.58 -4.32
C VAL A 23 -22.51 -3.02 -3.18
N HIS A 24 -21.20 -3.22 -3.26
CA HIS A 24 -20.21 -2.71 -2.31
C HIS A 24 -19.10 -1.96 -3.05
N SER A 25 -18.40 -1.06 -2.35
CA SER A 25 -17.12 -0.58 -2.88
C SER A 25 -16.08 -1.70 -2.83
N ILE A 26 -15.06 -1.64 -3.70
CA ILE A 26 -13.95 -2.62 -3.68
C ILE A 26 -13.27 -2.66 -2.30
N ARG A 27 -13.13 -1.51 -1.64
CA ARG A 27 -12.57 -1.43 -0.29
C ARG A 27 -13.46 -2.10 0.75
N ASP A 28 -14.78 -1.88 0.72
CA ASP A 28 -15.70 -2.46 1.69
C ASP A 28 -15.77 -3.98 1.57
N ILE A 29 -15.88 -4.50 0.33
CA ILE A 29 -15.89 -5.95 0.12
C ILE A 29 -14.55 -6.57 0.50
N GLY A 30 -13.42 -5.90 0.20
CA GLY A 30 -12.10 -6.34 0.61
C GLY A 30 -11.95 -6.44 2.13
N ARG A 31 -12.35 -5.40 2.87
CA ARG A 31 -12.35 -5.41 4.34
C ARG A 31 -13.21 -6.53 4.91
N ARG A 32 -14.43 -6.70 4.38
CA ARG A 32 -15.35 -7.76 4.83
C ARG A 32 -14.74 -9.16 4.61
N LEU A 33 -14.19 -9.41 3.43
CA LEU A 33 -13.60 -10.70 3.09
C LEU A 33 -12.34 -10.99 3.91
N TYR A 34 -11.49 -9.98 4.15
CA TYR A 34 -10.31 -10.12 5.01
C TYR A 34 -10.71 -10.44 6.45
N ALA A 35 -11.68 -9.70 7.01
CA ALA A 35 -12.19 -9.93 8.36
C ALA A 35 -12.75 -11.34 8.54
N ALA A 36 -13.46 -11.86 7.54
CA ALA A 36 -14.07 -13.18 7.60
C ALA A 36 -13.09 -14.35 7.45
N ARG A 37 -11.94 -14.15 6.78
CA ARG A 37 -11.01 -15.24 6.42
C ARG A 37 -9.66 -15.19 7.13
N VAL A 38 -9.19 -13.99 7.47
CA VAL A 38 -7.85 -13.77 8.02
C VAL A 38 -7.96 -13.29 9.46
N GLY A 39 -8.83 -12.30 9.72
CA GLY A 39 -9.07 -11.76 11.06
C GLY A 39 -9.08 -10.24 11.09
N ARG A 40 -8.75 -9.65 12.25
CA ARG A 40 -8.79 -8.19 12.43
C ARG A 40 -7.84 -7.52 11.44
N LEU A 41 -8.37 -6.57 10.68
CA LEU A 41 -7.58 -5.74 9.78
C LEU A 41 -6.75 -4.74 10.60
N ASP A 42 -5.43 -4.88 10.57
CA ASP A 42 -4.48 -3.98 11.24
C ASP A 42 -3.52 -3.38 10.21
N LEU A 43 -3.95 -2.28 9.61
CA LEU A 43 -3.17 -1.55 8.61
C LEU A 43 -2.45 -0.38 9.29
N ALA A 44 -1.17 -0.22 9.01
CA ALA A 44 -0.44 0.98 9.38
C ALA A 44 -1.03 2.18 8.63
N SER A 45 -1.30 3.27 9.36
CA SER A 45 -1.76 4.52 8.76
C SER A 45 -0.59 5.32 8.19
N ASP A 46 -0.88 6.27 7.30
CA ASP A 46 0.14 7.20 6.78
C ASP A 46 0.87 7.93 7.92
N ASP A 47 0.15 8.30 8.98
CA ASP A 47 0.69 8.97 10.17
C ASP A 47 1.57 8.03 11.02
N ASP A 48 1.42 6.72 10.87
CA ASP A 48 2.31 5.75 11.49
C ASP A 48 3.61 5.57 10.69
N VAL A 49 3.51 5.55 9.36
CA VAL A 49 4.63 5.21 8.48
C VAL A 49 5.56 6.39 8.25
N ARG A 50 5.01 7.60 8.06
CA ARG A 50 5.80 8.81 7.74
C ARG A 50 6.85 9.14 8.81
N PRO A 51 6.55 9.13 10.12
CA PRO A 51 7.55 9.37 11.15
C PRO A 51 8.66 8.31 11.15
N ARG A 52 8.30 7.04 10.94
CA ARG A 52 9.26 5.92 10.89
C ARG A 52 10.22 6.02 9.71
N LEU A 53 9.72 6.45 8.54
CA LEU A 53 10.58 6.75 7.38
C LEU A 53 11.57 7.87 7.69
N ALA A 54 11.13 8.93 8.37
CA ALA A 54 12.01 10.04 8.74
C ALA A 54 13.06 9.62 9.77
N GLU A 55 12.68 8.83 10.77
CA GLU A 55 13.59 8.31 11.80
C GLU A 55 14.60 7.30 11.21
N ALA A 56 14.13 6.36 10.38
CA ALA A 56 15.00 5.40 9.73
C ALA A 56 16.03 6.07 8.81
N ALA A 57 15.65 7.14 8.12
CA ALA A 57 16.56 7.94 7.29
C ALA A 57 17.67 8.60 8.12
N GLN A 58 17.38 9.12 9.32
CA GLN A 58 18.41 9.72 10.18
C GLN A 58 19.51 8.73 10.58
N GLY A 59 19.20 7.43 10.61
CA GLY A 59 20.17 6.37 10.91
C GLY A 59 21.03 5.92 9.73
N VAL A 60 20.82 6.44 8.51
CA VAL A 60 21.56 6.05 7.31
C VAL A 60 22.39 7.22 6.80
N GLU A 61 23.70 7.12 6.96
CA GLU A 61 24.62 8.14 6.45
C GLU A 61 24.77 8.09 4.92
N GLY A 62 25.18 9.21 4.33
CA GLY A 62 25.57 9.27 2.92
C GLY A 62 24.43 9.44 1.91
N HIS A 63 23.17 9.58 2.36
CA HIS A 63 22.05 9.87 1.46
C HIS A 63 21.65 11.35 1.44
N ARG A 64 21.00 11.78 0.36
CA ARG A 64 20.43 13.15 0.20
C ARG A 64 18.94 13.12 -0.12
N PHE A 65 18.25 12.05 0.25
CA PHE A 65 16.81 11.90 0.01
C PHE A 65 16.00 12.83 0.91
N THR A 66 15.00 13.49 0.33
CA THR A 66 14.05 14.29 1.10
C THR A 66 12.97 13.39 1.70
N THR A 67 12.35 13.80 2.80
CA THR A 67 11.22 13.06 3.41
C THR A 67 10.08 12.87 2.43
N HIS A 68 9.81 13.88 1.59
CA HIS A 68 8.81 13.78 0.52
C HIS A 68 9.16 12.68 -0.49
N PHE A 69 10.43 12.61 -0.93
CA PHE A 69 10.88 11.57 -1.84
C PHE A 69 10.75 10.17 -1.21
N LEU A 70 11.18 10.00 0.04
CA LEU A 70 11.07 8.73 0.76
C LEU A 70 9.62 8.26 0.88
N TRP A 71 8.71 9.19 1.22
CA TRP A 71 7.28 8.91 1.28
C TRP A 71 6.73 8.46 -0.08
N THR A 72 6.99 9.21 -1.14
CA THR A 72 6.51 8.89 -2.48
C THR A 72 7.05 7.55 -2.99
N GLU A 73 8.33 7.27 -2.76
CA GLU A 73 8.94 5.99 -3.15
C GLU A 73 8.35 4.83 -2.33
N TRP A 74 8.12 5.02 -1.03
CA TRP A 74 7.44 4.04 -0.20
C TRP A 74 6.01 3.77 -0.68
N SER A 75 5.17 4.81 -0.78
CA SER A 75 3.73 4.65 -1.07
C SER A 75 3.46 4.16 -2.48
N GLU A 76 4.27 4.57 -3.46
CA GLU A 76 4.00 4.26 -4.87
C GLU A 76 4.85 3.12 -5.44
N VAL A 77 5.88 2.65 -4.73
CA VAL A 77 6.73 1.54 -5.19
C VAL A 77 6.72 0.41 -4.17
N VAL A 78 7.19 0.66 -2.95
CA VAL A 78 7.39 -0.40 -1.96
C VAL A 78 6.06 -0.98 -1.48
N ASP A 79 5.15 -0.13 -1.02
CA ASP A 79 3.84 -0.54 -0.51
C ASP A 79 2.87 -0.90 -1.66
N ALA A 80 2.84 -0.10 -2.72
CA ALA A 80 1.96 -0.35 -3.86
C ALA A 80 2.18 -1.74 -4.50
N TRP A 81 3.44 -2.20 -4.56
CA TRP A 81 3.80 -3.51 -5.11
C TRP A 81 4.13 -4.55 -4.04
N GLN A 82 3.97 -4.21 -2.75
CA GLN A 82 4.20 -5.08 -1.59
C GLN A 82 5.62 -5.72 -1.56
N LEU A 83 6.64 -4.99 -2.01
CA LEU A 83 8.00 -5.50 -2.22
C LEU A 83 8.69 -5.89 -0.90
N GLY A 84 9.01 -7.17 -0.74
CA GLY A 84 9.53 -7.79 0.48
C GLY A 84 11.04 -8.01 0.51
N SER A 85 11.74 -7.92 -0.60
CA SER A 85 13.18 -8.18 -0.67
C SER A 85 13.95 -7.12 -1.46
N TRP A 86 15.29 -7.16 -1.30
CA TRP A 86 16.21 -6.33 -2.08
C TRP A 86 16.07 -6.59 -3.57
N GLU A 87 15.98 -7.86 -3.95
CA GLU A 87 15.87 -8.30 -5.34
C GLU A 87 14.60 -7.75 -5.98
N GLU A 88 13.46 -7.85 -5.27
CA GLU A 88 12.19 -7.30 -5.73
C GLU A 88 12.26 -5.78 -5.90
N TYR A 89 12.87 -5.06 -4.96
CA TYR A 89 13.05 -3.60 -5.05
C TYR A 89 14.07 -3.15 -6.11
N ARG A 90 15.11 -3.94 -6.36
CA ARG A 90 16.09 -3.66 -7.41
C ARG A 90 15.46 -3.81 -8.79
N ASP A 91 14.69 -4.88 -8.98
CA ASP A 91 14.21 -5.33 -10.28
C ASP A 91 12.85 -4.68 -10.66
N VAL A 92 12.14 -4.07 -9.71
CA VAL A 92 10.89 -3.35 -9.98
C VAL A 92 11.10 -2.19 -10.96
N GLN A 93 10.25 -2.16 -11.99
CA GLN A 93 10.22 -1.11 -12.99
C GLN A 93 9.60 0.16 -12.42
N ARG A 94 10.36 1.26 -12.41
CA ARG A 94 9.89 2.57 -11.97
C ARG A 94 9.20 3.26 -13.14
N LEU A 95 7.93 2.93 -13.35
CA LEU A 95 7.12 3.48 -14.44
C LEU A 95 6.73 4.94 -14.15
N GLY A 96 6.86 5.83 -15.14
CA GLY A 96 6.45 7.25 -15.08
C GLY A 96 7.60 8.25 -14.97
N ARG A 97 7.36 9.42 -14.34
CA ARG A 97 8.35 10.51 -14.15
C ARG A 97 9.32 10.25 -12.97
N LYS A 98 9.67 8.99 -12.72
CA LYS A 98 10.58 8.62 -11.64
C LYS A 98 12.01 8.65 -12.15
N THR A 99 12.76 9.69 -11.79
CA THR A 99 14.18 9.87 -12.11
C THR A 99 14.96 8.58 -11.89
N ARG A 100 15.73 8.12 -12.87
CA ARG A 100 16.53 6.89 -12.75
C ARG A 100 17.41 6.94 -11.49
N LEU A 101 17.29 5.94 -10.62
CA LEU A 101 18.13 5.78 -9.45
C LEU A 101 19.31 4.87 -9.79
N ALA A 102 20.51 5.28 -9.37
CA ALA A 102 21.68 4.41 -9.41
C ALA A 102 21.51 3.26 -8.40
N GLU A 103 22.15 2.12 -8.67
CA GLU A 103 22.04 0.93 -7.80
C GLU A 103 22.47 1.22 -6.36
N LYS A 104 23.58 1.93 -6.16
CA LYS A 104 24.02 2.39 -4.82
C LYS A 104 22.98 3.22 -4.09
N GLN A 105 22.21 4.03 -4.81
CA GLN A 105 21.11 4.81 -4.21
C GLN A 105 19.93 3.92 -3.83
N ARG A 106 19.65 2.87 -4.64
CA ARG A 106 18.63 1.88 -4.30
C ARG A 106 19.02 1.07 -3.08
N GLU A 107 20.29 0.69 -2.93
CA GLU A 107 20.78 0.00 -1.73
C GLU A 107 20.55 0.84 -0.47
N LEU A 108 20.90 2.14 -0.53
CA LEU A 108 20.63 3.07 0.58
C LEU A 108 19.13 3.26 0.86
N LEU A 109 18.28 3.28 -0.17
CA LEU A 109 16.83 3.34 0.03
C LEU A 109 16.31 2.05 0.66
N TRP A 110 16.81 0.91 0.21
CA TRP A 110 16.39 -0.39 0.72
C TRP A 110 16.81 -0.59 2.17
N SER A 111 17.99 -0.10 2.60
CA SER A 111 18.38 -0.16 4.02
C SER A 111 17.41 0.61 4.92
N ILE A 112 16.90 1.75 4.46
CA ILE A 112 15.85 2.52 5.16
C ILE A 112 14.53 1.74 5.16
N PHE A 113 14.06 1.27 4.00
CA PHE A 113 12.76 0.64 3.86
C PHE A 113 12.67 -0.71 4.58
N SER A 114 13.73 -1.53 4.52
CA SER A 114 13.79 -2.81 5.22
C SER A 114 13.70 -2.65 6.75
N ARG A 115 14.32 -1.59 7.29
CA ARG A 115 14.17 -1.22 8.70
C ARG A 115 12.72 -0.88 9.05
N VAL A 116 12.09 0.03 8.30
CA VAL A 116 10.68 0.41 8.54
C VAL A 116 9.74 -0.79 8.41
N ARG A 117 9.95 -1.66 7.42
CA ARG A 117 9.17 -2.91 7.28
C ARG A 117 9.31 -3.80 8.50
N SER A 118 10.53 -3.94 9.03
CA SER A 118 10.79 -4.76 10.22
C SER A 118 10.09 -4.19 11.46
N GLU A 119 10.12 -2.87 11.64
CA GLU A 119 9.43 -2.18 12.73
C GLU A 119 7.90 -2.32 12.63
N LEU A 120 7.33 -2.23 11.42
CA LEU A 120 5.90 -2.43 11.18
C LEU A 120 5.48 -3.88 11.43
N ALA A 121 6.30 -4.85 11.01
CA ALA A 121 6.04 -6.27 11.26
C ALA A 121 6.11 -6.61 12.76
N ALA A 122 7.00 -5.96 13.52
CA ALA A 122 7.10 -6.14 14.97
C ALA A 122 5.87 -5.61 15.72
N ARG A 123 5.20 -4.55 15.21
CA ARG A 123 3.94 -4.03 15.76
C ARG A 123 2.77 -5.00 15.58
N GLN A 124 2.78 -5.79 14.51
CA GLN A 124 1.68 -6.69 14.17
C GLN A 124 1.70 -8.04 14.90
N ARG A 125 2.73 -8.31 15.73
CA ARG A 125 2.78 -9.47 16.64
C ARG A 125 2.18 -9.12 17.99
#